data_AF-A0AAV3QWS3-F1
#
_entry.id   AF-A0AAV3QWS3-F1
#
_cell.length_a   1.000
_cell.length_b   1.000
_cell.length_c   1.000
_cell.angle_alpha   90.00
_cell.angle_beta   90.00
_cell.angle_gamma   90.00
#
_symmetry.space_group_name_H-M   'P 1'
#
loop_
_entity.id
_entity.type
_entity.pdbx_description
1 polymer ?
#
loop_
_entity_poly.entity_id
_entity_poly.type
_entity_poly.pdbx_seq_one_letter_code
_entity_poly.pdbx_strand_id
1 'polypeptide(L)'
;MPLRPVPAADAVLVSKAIAILERHHPRHLNPLIPQFTPQAASSLLLQAQSHKPVALKFIDWARPHPFFNTNLNPICISLHILTNFNLYKTAHSLAEGIIVNSNDPKGLALFSELKDSYHACNSTSGVFDLIVKALSL
;
A
#
# COMPACT_ATOMS: atom_id res chain seq x y z
N MET A 1 -15.30 -8.28 3.20
CA MET A 1 -16.13 -7.13 2.81
C MET A 1 -16.08 -7.00 1.29
N PRO A 2 -17.19 -6.77 0.56
CA PRO A 2 -17.10 -6.45 -0.86
C PRO A 2 -16.34 -5.13 -1.03
N LEU A 3 -15.42 -5.09 -2.00
CA LEU A 3 -14.72 -3.87 -2.39
C LEU A 3 -15.76 -2.78 -2.68
N ARG A 4 -15.69 -1.64 -2.00
CA ARG A 4 -16.51 -0.48 -2.35
C ARG A 4 -16.29 -0.16 -3.83
N PRO A 5 -17.35 0.12 -4.62
CA PRO A 5 -17.19 0.46 -6.02
C PRO A 5 -16.29 1.70 -6.14
N VAL A 6 -15.20 1.55 -6.90
CA VAL A 6 -14.23 2.61 -7.15
C VAL A 6 -14.94 3.70 -7.97
N PRO A 7 -14.87 4.98 -7.57
CA PRO A 7 -15.39 6.08 -8.38
C PRO A 7 -14.80 6.04 -9.80
N ALA A 8 -15.60 6.37 -10.82
CA ALA A 8 -15.14 6.33 -12.21
C ALA A 8 -13.88 7.21 -12.45
N ALA A 9 -13.77 8.33 -11.73
CA ALA A 9 -12.59 9.18 -11.77
C ALA A 9 -11.32 8.47 -11.25
N ASP A 10 -11.44 7.72 -10.15
CA ASP A 10 -10.35 6.93 -9.59
C ASP A 10 -9.92 5.82 -10.55
N ALA A 11 -10.87 5.16 -11.22
CA ALA A 11 -10.56 4.11 -12.19
C ALA A 11 -9.73 4.63 -13.38
N VAL A 12 -10.07 5.81 -13.91
CA VAL A 12 -9.32 6.47 -14.99
C VAL A 12 -7.93 6.89 -14.51
N LEU A 13 -7.83 7.48 -13.31
CA LEU A 13 -6.56 7.87 -12.70
C LEU A 13 -5.65 6.66 -12.50
N VAL A 14 -6.16 5.57 -11.92
CA VAL A 14 -5.42 4.33 -11.66
C VAL A 14 -4.90 3.73 -12.96
N SER A 15 -5.75 3.62 -13.98
CA SER A 15 -5.36 3.08 -15.29
C SER A 15 -4.24 3.90 -15.93
N LYS A 16 -4.34 5.23 -15.86
CA LYS A 16 -3.31 6.15 -16.37
C LYS A 16 -2.00 6.01 -15.59
N ALA A 17 -2.06 5.92 -14.27
CA ALA A 17 -0.89 5.79 -13.42
C ALA A 17 -0.17 4.45 -13.63
N ILE A 18 -0.90 3.35 -13.78
CA ILE A 18 -0.32 2.04 -14.12
C ILE A 18 0.41 2.11 -15.47
N ALA A 19 -0.22 2.67 -16.50
CA ALA A 19 0.42 2.82 -17.82
C ALA A 19 1.72 3.65 -17.75
N ILE A 20 1.76 4.68 -16.90
CA ILE A 20 2.98 5.46 -16.65
C ILE A 20 4.04 4.61 -15.95
N LEU A 21 3.67 3.85 -14.91
CA LEU A 21 4.61 3.02 -14.14
C LEU A 21 5.20 1.87 -14.96
N GLU A 22 4.44 1.32 -15.91
CA GLU A 22 4.91 0.28 -16.83
C GLU A 22 5.99 0.81 -17.79
N ARG A 23 5.81 2.03 -18.31
CA ARG A 23 6.60 2.54 -19.46
C ARG A 23 7.61 3.62 -19.11
N HIS A 24 7.42 4.30 -17.98
CA HIS A 24 8.15 5.51 -17.64
C HIS A 24 8.68 5.48 -16.19
N HIS A 25 9.45 6.51 -15.85
CA HIS A 25 9.95 6.73 -14.50
C HIS A 25 8.81 7.23 -13.59
N PRO A 26 8.73 6.84 -12.30
CA PRO A 26 7.64 7.26 -11.41
C PRO A 26 7.45 8.77 -11.25
N ARG A 27 8.48 9.58 -11.53
CA ARG A 27 8.39 11.06 -11.52
C ARG A 27 7.32 11.61 -12.48
N HIS A 28 6.96 10.85 -13.52
CA HIS A 28 5.87 11.22 -14.43
C HIS A 28 4.47 11.13 -13.77
N LEU A 29 4.37 10.55 -12.57
CA LEU A 29 3.16 10.60 -11.75
C LEU A 29 3.00 11.92 -10.98
N ASN A 30 4.05 12.75 -10.85
CA ASN A 30 3.99 13.99 -10.07
C ASN A 30 2.83 14.93 -10.46
N PRO A 31 2.50 15.13 -11.75
CA PRO A 31 1.34 15.94 -12.14
C PRO A 31 0.00 15.39 -11.66
N LEU A 32 -0.07 14.11 -11.29
CA LEU A 32 -1.27 13.42 -10.83
C LEU A 32 -1.43 13.46 -9.30
N ILE A 33 -0.43 13.93 -8.54
CA ILE A 33 -0.46 13.97 -7.06
C ILE A 33 -1.76 14.59 -6.51
N PRO A 34 -2.26 15.75 -7.01
CA PRO A 34 -3.47 16.36 -6.46
C PRO A 34 -4.75 15.52 -6.65
N GLN A 35 -4.72 14.54 -7.55
CA GLN A 35 -5.85 13.67 -7.86
C GLN A 35 -5.83 12.37 -7.05
N PHE A 36 -4.68 12.01 -6.46
CA PHE A 36 -4.57 10.80 -5.67
C PHE A 36 -5.29 10.92 -4.34
N THR A 37 -6.25 10.03 -4.14
CA THR A 37 -6.88 9.74 -2.85
C THR A 37 -6.28 8.47 -2.26
N PRO A 38 -6.44 8.21 -0.95
CA PRO A 38 -6.09 6.92 -0.36
C PRO A 38 -6.78 5.76 -1.09
N GLN A 39 -8.04 5.95 -1.51
CA GLN A 39 -8.82 4.95 -2.24
C GLN A 39 -8.24 4.65 -3.62
N ALA A 40 -7.81 5.69 -4.36
CA ALA A 40 -7.13 5.52 -5.64
C ALA A 40 -5.78 4.81 -5.48
N ALA A 41 -5.01 5.16 -4.43
CA ALA A 41 -3.74 4.50 -4.13
C ALA A 41 -3.93 3.01 -3.82
N SER A 42 -4.90 2.67 -2.97
CA SER A 42 -5.26 1.29 -2.65
C SER A 42 -5.73 0.51 -3.88
N SER A 43 -6.56 1.13 -4.71
CA SER A 43 -7.04 0.51 -5.96
C SER A 43 -5.90 0.23 -6.93
N LEU A 44 -4.95 1.16 -7.06
CA LEU A 44 -3.75 0.96 -7.87
C LEU A 44 -2.89 -0.18 -7.34
N LEU A 45 -2.62 -0.21 -6.03
CA LEU A 45 -1.85 -1.29 -5.40
C LEU A 45 -2.49 -2.65 -5.62
N LEU A 46 -3.81 -2.76 -5.41
CA LEU A 46 -4.55 -4.00 -5.65
C LEU A 46 -4.50 -4.44 -7.12
N GLN A 47 -4.54 -3.52 -8.07
CA GLN A 47 -4.36 -3.86 -9.50
C GLN A 47 -2.92 -4.25 -9.84
N ALA A 48 -1.93 -3.62 -9.18
CA ALA A 48 -0.51 -3.88 -9.41
C ALA A 48 0.06 -5.06 -8.59
N GLN A 49 -0.73 -5.69 -7.72
CA GLN A 49 -0.27 -6.65 -6.70
C GLN A 49 0.45 -7.88 -7.28
N SER A 50 0.16 -8.26 -8.52
CA SER A 50 0.81 -9.36 -9.24
C SER A 50 1.98 -8.91 -10.12
N HIS A 51 2.18 -7.60 -10.30
CA HIS A 51 3.19 -7.03 -11.19
C HIS A 51 4.29 -6.30 -10.39
N LYS A 52 5.23 -7.07 -9.85
CA LYS A 52 6.27 -6.60 -8.91
C LYS A 52 6.95 -5.28 -9.28
N PRO A 53 7.44 -5.05 -10.52
CA PRO A 53 8.06 -3.77 -10.88
C PRO A 53 7.15 -2.56 -10.73
N VAL A 54 5.85 -2.69 -11.04
CA VAL A 54 4.88 -1.59 -11.01
C VAL A 54 4.50 -1.28 -9.56
N ALA A 55 4.21 -2.32 -8.78
CA ALA A 55 3.90 -2.17 -7.35
C ALA A 55 5.06 -1.50 -6.59
N LEU A 56 6.30 -1.95 -6.79
CA LEU A 56 7.46 -1.36 -6.10
C LEU A 56 7.70 0.10 -6.50
N LYS A 57 7.66 0.39 -7.81
CA LYS A 57 7.77 1.77 -8.30
C LYS A 57 6.72 2.69 -7.67
N PHE A 58 5.48 2.22 -7.52
CA PHE A 58 4.42 2.98 -6.89
C PHE A 58 4.65 3.16 -5.38
N ILE A 59 4.95 2.09 -4.65
CA ILE A 59 5.17 2.13 -3.18
C ILE A 59 6.30 3.11 -2.84
N ASP A 60 7.42 3.06 -3.57
CA ASP A 60 8.56 3.94 -3.31
C ASP A 60 8.25 5.41 -3.65
N TRP A 61 7.51 5.64 -4.73
CA TRP A 61 7.08 6.98 -5.12
C TRP A 61 6.00 7.56 -4.19
N ALA A 62 5.07 6.73 -3.71
CA ALA A 62 3.93 7.16 -2.91
C ALA A 62 4.31 7.49 -1.45
N ARG A 63 5.36 6.86 -0.91
CA ARG A 63 5.78 6.96 0.49
C ARG A 63 5.85 8.38 1.09
N PRO A 64 6.37 9.41 0.41
CA PRO A 64 6.41 10.77 0.98
C PRO A 64 5.07 11.51 0.92
N HIS A 65 4.04 10.96 0.26
CA HIS A 65 2.81 11.70 -0.05
C HIS A 65 1.67 11.44 0.96
N PRO A 66 0.89 12.48 1.33
CA PRO A 66 -0.17 12.38 2.34
C PRO A 66 -1.24 11.32 2.05
N PHE A 67 -1.62 11.13 0.79
CA PHE A 67 -2.63 10.12 0.41
C PHE A 67 -2.18 8.69 0.77
N PHE A 68 -0.88 8.47 0.97
CA PHE A 68 -0.29 7.19 1.33
C PHE A 68 0.11 7.16 2.80
N ASN A 69 0.93 8.11 3.27
CA ASN A 69 1.61 8.01 4.56
C ASN A 69 0.74 8.34 5.79
N THR A 70 -0.44 8.93 5.61
CA THR A 70 -1.38 9.20 6.72
C THR A 70 -2.56 8.23 6.76
N ASN A 71 -2.61 7.25 5.86
CA ASN A 71 -3.76 6.36 5.70
C ASN A 71 -3.33 4.89 5.78
N LEU A 72 -3.92 4.14 6.72
CA LEU A 72 -3.53 2.74 6.95
C LEU A 72 -3.84 1.82 5.78
N ASN A 73 -4.95 2.00 5.08
CA ASN A 73 -5.41 1.09 4.03
C ASN A 73 -4.37 0.89 2.89
N PRO A 74 -3.87 1.93 2.17
CA PRO A 74 -2.84 1.73 1.15
C PRO A 74 -1.53 1.19 1.72
N ILE A 75 -1.21 1.51 2.98
CA ILE A 75 -0.01 1.01 3.63
C ILE A 75 -0.13 -0.50 3.94
N CYS A 76 -1.26 -0.95 4.47
CA CYS A 76 -1.52 -2.36 4.76
C CYS A 76 -1.49 -3.21 3.48
N ILE A 77 -2.10 -2.71 2.40
CA ILE A 77 -2.01 -3.35 1.08
C ILE A 77 -0.54 -3.43 0.61
N SER A 78 0.26 -2.37 0.84
CA SER A 78 1.68 -2.38 0.52
C SER A 78 2.46 -3.41 1.34
N LEU A 79 2.16 -3.55 2.63
CA LEU A 79 2.77 -4.57 3.51
C LEU A 79 2.46 -5.99 3.03
N HIS A 80 1.22 -6.25 2.64
CA HIS A 80 0.80 -7.51 2.02
C HIS A 80 1.60 -7.80 0.73
N ILE A 81 1.66 -6.83 -0.18
CA ILE A 81 2.38 -6.96 -1.46
C ILE A 81 3.88 -7.21 -1.24
N LEU A 82 4.53 -6.42 -0.38
CA LEU A 82 5.96 -6.57 -0.09
C LEU A 82 6.25 -7.94 0.54
N THR A 83 5.39 -8.38 1.46
CA THR A 83 5.47 -9.71 2.07
C THR A 83 5.33 -10.82 1.04
N ASN A 84 4.35 -10.73 0.14
CA ASN A 84 4.14 -11.69 -0.94
C ASN A 84 5.32 -11.72 -1.94
N PHE A 85 6.03 -10.61 -2.10
CA PHE A 85 7.27 -10.55 -2.88
C PHE A 85 8.53 -10.94 -2.11
N ASN A 86 8.39 -11.44 -0.87
CA ASN A 86 9.46 -11.81 0.05
C ASN A 86 10.42 -10.64 0.38
N LEU A 87 9.95 -9.40 0.30
CA LEU A 87 10.71 -8.18 0.59
C LEU A 87 10.56 -7.77 2.05
N TYR A 88 10.83 -8.69 2.97
CA TYR A 88 10.57 -8.53 4.40
C TYR A 88 11.30 -7.35 5.03
N LYS A 89 12.53 -7.02 4.60
CA LYS A 89 13.27 -5.86 5.12
C LYS A 89 12.56 -4.54 4.80
N THR A 90 12.08 -4.41 3.56
CA THR A 90 11.33 -3.22 3.13
C THR A 90 9.97 -3.15 3.82
N ALA A 91 9.27 -4.28 3.93
CA ALA A 91 8.00 -4.37 4.63
C ALA A 91 8.15 -3.99 6.12
N HIS A 92 9.20 -4.49 6.78
CA HIS A 92 9.50 -4.18 8.18
C HIS A 92 9.77 -2.69 8.38
N SER A 93 10.65 -2.09 7.57
CA SER A 93 10.94 -0.65 7.64
C SER A 93 9.70 0.21 7.41
N LEU A 94 8.80 -0.23 6.52
CA LEU A 94 7.51 0.44 6.32
C LEU A 94 6.62 0.32 7.55
N ALA A 95 6.52 -0.87 8.16
CA ALA A 95 5.72 -1.10 9.37
C ALA A 95 6.24 -0.28 10.57
N GLU A 96 7.55 -0.29 10.83
CA GLU A 96 8.19 0.52 11.88
C GLU A 96 7.87 2.01 11.71
N GLY A 97 7.95 2.52 10.47
CA GLY A 97 7.63 3.91 10.16
C GLY A 97 6.19 4.27 10.51
N ILE A 98 5.24 3.35 10.44
CA ILE A 98 3.85 3.58 10.87
C ILE A 98 3.79 3.57 12.40
N ILE A 99 4.34 2.54 13.03
CA ILE A 99 4.24 2.29 14.47
C ILE A 99 4.81 3.48 15.24
N VAL A 100 6.02 3.94 14.87
CA VAL A 100 6.70 5.08 15.50
C VAL A 100 5.91 6.38 15.37
N ASN A 101 5.18 6.57 14.26
CA ASN A 101 4.42 7.79 14.00
C ASN A 101 2.93 7.67 14.43
N SER A 102 2.51 6.52 14.97
CA SER A 102 1.13 6.26 15.32
C SER A 102 0.86 6.50 16.81
N ASN A 103 -0.37 6.94 17.11
CA ASN A 103 -0.91 6.92 18.49
C ASN A 103 -1.50 5.54 18.85
N ASP A 104 -1.07 4.47 18.18
CA ASP A 104 -1.56 3.09 18.36
C ASP A 104 -0.42 2.18 18.85
N PRO A 105 -0.01 2.28 20.13
CA PRO A 105 1.15 1.57 20.66
C PRO A 105 0.99 0.04 20.67
N LYS A 106 -0.25 -0.45 20.47
CA LYS A 106 -0.56 -1.89 20.40
C LYS A 106 -0.80 -2.36 18.96
N GLY A 107 -0.74 -1.47 17.98
CA GLY A 107 -0.99 -1.75 16.56
C GLY A 107 -2.39 -2.31 16.27
N LEU A 108 -3.39 -2.07 17.12
CA LEU A 108 -4.72 -2.67 16.97
C LEU A 108 -5.42 -2.22 15.67
N ALA A 109 -5.29 -0.94 15.32
CA ALA A 109 -5.85 -0.40 14.08
C ALA A 109 -5.09 -0.95 12.86
N LEU A 110 -3.77 -1.06 12.96
CA LEU A 110 -2.93 -1.67 11.93
C LEU A 110 -3.30 -3.14 11.70
N PHE A 111 -3.47 -3.92 12.77
CA PHE A 111 -3.91 -5.32 12.69
C PHE A 111 -5.30 -5.46 12.10
N SER A 112 -6.24 -4.61 12.50
CA SER A 112 -7.60 -4.62 11.94
C SER A 112 -7.57 -4.38 10.44
N GLU A 113 -6.86 -3.32 10.00
CA GLU A 113 -6.76 -2.96 8.59
C GLU A 113 -6.03 -4.03 7.76
N LEU A 114 -4.97 -4.65 8.32
CA LEU A 114 -4.30 -5.79 7.69
C LEU A 114 -5.22 -7.00 7.52
N LYS A 115 -6.01 -7.31 8.54
CA LYS A 115 -6.99 -8.39 8.48
C LYS A 115 -8.06 -8.10 7.43
N ASP A 116 -8.57 -6.88 7.38
CA ASP A 116 -9.63 -6.47 6.45
C ASP A 116 -9.16 -6.50 4.98
N SER A 117 -7.88 -6.19 4.74
CA SER A 117 -7.27 -6.21 3.41
C SER A 117 -6.68 -7.57 3.00
N TYR A 118 -6.61 -8.54 3.91
CA TYR A 118 -5.92 -9.83 3.72
C TYR A 118 -6.39 -10.60 2.47
N HIS A 119 -7.70 -10.79 2.33
CA HIS A 119 -8.25 -11.55 1.21
C HIS A 119 -8.14 -10.80 -0.13
N ALA A 120 -8.26 -9.47 -0.13
CA ALA A 120 -8.14 -8.67 -1.34
C ALA A 120 -6.71 -8.69 -1.93
N CYS A 121 -5.71 -8.93 -1.08
CA CYS A 121 -4.30 -8.98 -1.45
C CYS A 121 -3.77 -10.40 -1.71
N ASN A 122 -4.64 -11.42 -1.66
CA ASN A 122 -4.23 -12.84 -1.74
C ASN A 122 -3.03 -13.17 -0.84
N SER A 123 -3.04 -12.62 0.37
CA SER A 123 -1.87 -12.63 1.25
C SER A 123 -1.59 -13.98 1.89
N THR A 124 -0.33 -14.16 2.26
CA THR A 124 0.10 -15.22 3.17
C THR A 124 0.03 -14.75 4.63
N SER A 125 -0.01 -15.68 5.58
CA SER A 125 -0.03 -15.35 7.02
C SER A 125 1.25 -14.62 7.50
N GLY A 126 2.35 -14.68 6.74
CA GLY A 126 3.63 -14.09 7.12
C GLY A 126 3.59 -12.56 7.32
N VAL A 127 2.56 -11.87 6.82
CA VAL A 127 2.36 -10.44 7.07
C VAL A 127 2.05 -10.15 8.54
N PHE A 128 1.37 -11.07 9.23
CA PHE A 128 1.07 -10.92 10.65
C PHE A 128 2.32 -11.15 11.51
N ASP A 129 3.15 -12.14 11.15
CA ASP A 129 4.42 -12.40 11.83
C ASP A 129 5.35 -11.18 11.71
N LEU A 130 5.38 -10.54 10.53
CA LEU A 130 6.13 -9.31 10.29
C LEU A 130 5.69 -8.19 11.24
N ILE A 131 4.39 -7.99 11.43
CA ILE A 131 3.88 -6.94 12.31
C ILE A 131 4.11 -7.24 13.77
N VAL A 132 3.90 -8.48 14.22
CA VAL A 132 4.23 -8.88 15.60
C VAL A 132 5.69 -8.58 15.90
N LYS A 133 6.58 -8.89 14.94
CA LYS A 133 8.00 -8.58 15.06
C LYS A 133 8.28 -7.08 15.13
N ALA A 134 7.63 -6.27 14.29
CA ALA A 134 7.81 -4.82 14.28
C ALA A 134 7.28 -4.13 15.56
N LEU A 135 6.25 -4.68 16.20
CA LEU A 135 5.67 -4.17 17.46
C LEU A 135 6.45 -4.64 18.71
N SER A 136 7.38 -5.57 18.57
CA SER A 136 8.19 -6.10 19.68
C SER A 136 9.51 -5.33 19.88
N LEU A 137 9.65 -4.18 19.22
CA LEU A 137 10.80 -3.26 19.28
C LEU A 137 10.49 -2.10 20.23
#